data_AF-A0A178AVC5-F1
#
_entry.id   AF-A0A178AVC5-F1
#
_cell.length_a   1.000
_cell.length_b   1.000
_cell.length_c   1.000
_cell.angle_alpha   90.00
_cell.angle_beta   90.00
_cell.angle_gamma   90.00
#
_symmetry.space_group_name_H-M   'P 1'
#
loop_
_entity.id
_entity.type
_entity.pdbx_description
1 polymer ?
#
loop_
_entity_poly.entity_id
_entity_poly.type
_entity_poly.pdbx_seq_one_letter_code
_entity_poly.pdbx_strand_id
1 'polypeptide(L)'
;MATMFLEHVCDLLATLCHPPWTGPLNWSRCMTLYGEERVSFYLFVALSPAVSSPVRQGTSFSLFGSLPSELQLRVLAFCSPDCLFQLMHVSAALRVEASKLFWVNPDTYFVVGSHWLLQGAYAGSTFWDIAFLAHVQNIEIQYEAGMDEKICPQTDEGTEVRHDRLSYFWESFTKRFTNAKKVVFNQNRCTPPWRKDDEPVPHPIRALVESCTVDIQLYAFVLVEGTSLRKDKAESYDTKKWQRSLYQHILGNRWLGVGLERPYRAVFMPAKRFNGRVGEFKWLEYDAFMVRLREFGLWPLMVEALDRYHFGSGEQTGFSCPASECNRVFSRAGEWTVHAAEEHYPEWLTGDRFSILPESLRVQFREREMELERRNARIYQQARDLRDEWRLGTEERRREIKRLWLEQLSHDEAWETGTKAEESELWKDFGL
;
A
#
# COMPACT_ATOMS: atom_id res chain seq x y z
N MET A 1 -12.02 15.70 -14.55
CA MET A 1 -11.16 14.49 -14.59
C MET A 1 -9.69 14.84 -14.78
N ALA A 2 -9.30 15.66 -15.75
CA ALA A 2 -7.89 16.04 -15.98
C ALA A 2 -7.13 16.60 -14.75
N THR A 3 -7.76 17.43 -13.92
CA THR A 3 -7.14 18.00 -12.71
C THR A 3 -6.85 16.97 -11.61
N MET A 4 -7.58 15.85 -11.56
CA MET A 4 -7.38 14.81 -10.55
C MET A 4 -6.06 14.05 -10.77
N PHE A 5 -5.47 14.12 -11.97
CA PHE A 5 -4.30 13.31 -12.31
C PHE A 5 -2.96 13.97 -11.96
N LEU A 6 -2.88 15.32 -12.00
CA LEU A 6 -1.63 16.04 -11.71
C LEU A 6 -1.17 15.86 -10.25
N GLU A 7 -2.10 15.61 -9.34
CA GLU A 7 -1.85 15.38 -7.92
C GLU A 7 -1.01 14.11 -7.66
N HIS A 8 -1.14 13.10 -8.53
CA HIS A 8 -0.55 11.78 -8.34
C HIS A 8 0.80 11.59 -9.05
N VAL A 9 1.21 12.55 -9.87
CA VAL A 9 2.48 12.50 -10.61
C VAL A 9 3.66 12.33 -9.65
N CYS A 10 3.65 13.00 -8.50
CA CYS A 10 4.73 12.89 -7.53
C CYS A 10 4.86 11.49 -6.91
N ASP A 11 3.75 10.80 -6.61
CA ASP A 11 3.75 9.43 -6.09
C ASP A 11 4.26 8.44 -7.16
N LEU A 12 3.86 8.65 -8.43
CA LEU A 12 4.36 7.86 -9.56
C LEU A 12 5.87 8.07 -9.73
N LEU A 13 6.34 9.31 -9.75
CA LEU A 13 7.78 9.64 -9.89
C LEU A 13 8.63 9.04 -8.77
N ALA A 14 8.10 8.97 -7.55
CA ALA A 14 8.76 8.34 -6.41
C ALA A 14 8.81 6.80 -6.52
N THR A 15 7.86 6.20 -7.24
CA THR A 15 7.77 4.73 -7.41
C THR A 15 8.52 4.22 -8.64
N LEU A 16 8.68 5.06 -9.67
CA LEU A 16 9.37 4.68 -10.90
C LEU A 16 10.86 4.41 -10.64
N CYS A 17 11.38 3.30 -11.17
CA CYS A 17 12.80 3.00 -11.05
C CYS A 17 13.63 3.88 -11.97
N HIS A 18 14.49 4.69 -11.37
CA HIS A 18 15.46 5.52 -12.08
C HIS A 18 16.75 4.74 -12.37
N PRO A 19 17.46 5.05 -13.47
CA PRO A 19 18.77 4.48 -13.77
C PRO A 19 19.82 4.85 -12.68
N PRO A 20 20.88 4.03 -12.50
CA PRO A 20 21.15 2.78 -13.20
C PRO A 20 20.27 1.63 -12.69
N TRP A 21 19.66 0.89 -13.61
CA TRP A 21 18.85 -0.28 -13.26
C TRP A 21 19.75 -1.49 -12.95
N THR A 22 19.59 -2.08 -11.77
CA THR A 22 20.48 -3.15 -11.28
C THR A 22 19.88 -4.56 -11.35
N GLY A 23 18.60 -4.69 -11.70
CA GLY A 23 17.90 -5.98 -11.72
C GLY A 23 16.83 -6.05 -12.81
N PRO A 24 16.20 -7.23 -13.03
CA PRO A 24 15.13 -7.39 -14.01
C PRO A 24 13.87 -6.57 -13.64
N LEU A 25 12.94 -6.45 -14.59
CA LEU A 25 11.62 -5.86 -14.32
C LEU A 25 10.89 -6.64 -13.21
N ASN A 26 10.33 -5.92 -12.23
CA ASN A 26 9.60 -6.53 -11.13
C ASN A 26 8.13 -6.80 -11.51
N TRP A 27 7.86 -7.92 -12.17
CA TRP A 27 6.50 -8.35 -12.56
C TRP A 27 5.53 -8.62 -11.39
N SER A 28 6.02 -8.57 -10.15
CA SER A 28 5.22 -8.70 -8.93
C SER A 28 4.93 -7.36 -8.26
N ARG A 29 5.32 -6.23 -8.88
CA ARG A 29 5.03 -4.88 -8.39
C ARG A 29 3.53 -4.70 -8.19
N CYS A 30 3.16 -4.24 -6.99
CA CYS A 30 1.79 -3.88 -6.64
C CYS A 30 1.77 -2.36 -6.39
N MET A 31 0.80 -1.69 -6.97
CA MET A 31 0.69 -0.24 -6.90
C MET A 31 -0.76 0.16 -6.59
N THR A 32 -0.95 1.24 -5.84
CA THR A 32 -2.28 1.84 -5.68
C THR A 32 -2.70 2.54 -6.98
N LEU A 33 -3.99 2.89 -7.10
CA LEU A 33 -4.50 3.72 -8.20
C LEU A 33 -3.78 5.10 -8.29
N TYR A 34 -3.17 5.52 -7.19
CA TYR A 34 -2.52 6.82 -7.03
C TYR A 34 -1.01 6.76 -7.27
N GLY A 35 -0.48 5.62 -7.74
CA GLY A 35 0.93 5.52 -8.07
C GLY A 35 1.85 5.09 -6.93
N GLU A 36 1.32 4.77 -5.75
CA GLU A 36 2.16 4.37 -4.62
C GLU A 36 2.49 2.87 -4.66
N GLU A 37 3.77 2.53 -4.56
CA GLU A 37 4.18 1.14 -4.39
C GLU A 37 3.72 0.56 -3.04
N ARG A 38 3.27 -0.70 -3.09
CA ARG A 38 2.96 -1.53 -1.94
C ARG A 38 3.65 -2.88 -2.09
N VAL A 39 4.34 -3.34 -1.06
CA VAL A 39 4.98 -4.65 -1.04
C VAL A 39 4.06 -5.63 -0.33
N SER A 40 3.68 -6.72 -1.00
CA SER A 40 2.96 -7.80 -0.33
C SER A 40 3.85 -8.48 0.71
N PHE A 41 3.30 -8.85 1.87
CA PHE A 41 4.05 -9.49 2.95
C PHE A 41 4.92 -10.66 2.48
N TYR A 42 4.37 -11.56 1.65
CA TYR A 42 5.10 -12.75 1.19
C TYR A 42 6.37 -12.40 0.39
N LEU A 43 6.36 -11.31 -0.39
CA LEU A 43 7.56 -10.83 -1.11
C LEU A 43 8.54 -10.15 -0.16
N PHE A 44 8.03 -9.45 0.86
CA PHE A 44 8.86 -8.78 1.85
C PHE A 44 9.70 -9.76 2.68
N VAL A 45 9.13 -10.94 2.97
CA VAL A 45 9.82 -12.00 3.75
C VAL A 45 10.38 -13.13 2.91
N ALA A 46 10.23 -13.09 1.59
CA ALA A 46 10.81 -14.06 0.68
C ALA A 46 12.33 -13.87 0.63
N LEU A 47 13.07 -14.97 0.79
CA LEU A 47 14.52 -14.95 0.66
C LEU A 47 14.91 -14.47 -0.73
N SER A 48 15.73 -13.41 -0.78
CA SER A 48 16.22 -12.89 -2.05
C SER A 48 17.08 -13.94 -2.76
N PRO A 49 16.77 -14.29 -4.03
CA PRO A 49 17.54 -15.29 -4.78
C PRO A 49 19.00 -14.86 -5.03
N ALA A 50 19.32 -13.58 -4.79
CA ALA A 50 20.63 -12.98 -5.02
C ALA A 50 21.77 -13.59 -4.19
N VAL A 51 21.48 -14.39 -3.15
CA VAL A 51 22.50 -15.12 -2.37
C VAL A 51 22.42 -16.63 -2.65
N SER A 52 22.18 -17.00 -3.90
CA SER A 52 22.54 -18.35 -4.39
C SER A 52 24.06 -18.45 -4.55
N SER A 53 24.82 -18.12 -3.50
CA SER A 53 26.21 -18.55 -3.42
C SER A 53 26.18 -20.08 -3.45
N PRO A 54 27.08 -20.78 -4.16
CA PRO A 54 27.14 -22.23 -4.13
C PRO A 54 27.50 -22.66 -2.71
N VAL A 55 26.48 -22.83 -1.87
CA VAL A 55 26.62 -23.29 -0.50
C VAL A 55 27.25 -24.67 -0.61
N ARG A 56 28.53 -24.74 -0.23
CA ARG A 56 29.15 -26.00 0.15
C ARG A 56 28.29 -26.56 1.27
N GLN A 57 27.42 -27.52 0.93
CA GLN A 57 26.59 -28.27 1.86
C GLN A 57 27.54 -28.88 2.90
N GLY A 58 27.68 -28.26 4.07
CA GLY A 58 28.58 -28.79 5.10
C GLY A 58 28.99 -27.86 6.24
N THR A 59 28.98 -26.53 6.09
CA THR A 59 29.27 -25.67 7.24
C THR A 59 28.00 -25.44 8.07
N SER A 60 27.86 -26.26 9.11
CA SER A 60 26.78 -26.20 10.09
C SER A 60 26.67 -24.81 10.74
N PHE A 61 25.44 -24.29 10.85
CA PHE A 61 25.07 -23.11 11.63
C PHE A 61 25.41 -23.24 13.14
N SER A 62 25.93 -24.39 13.58
CA SER A 62 26.43 -24.63 14.95
C SER A 62 27.43 -23.59 15.45
N LEU A 63 28.26 -23.01 14.56
CA LEU A 63 29.21 -21.97 14.95
C LEU A 63 28.51 -20.72 15.49
N PHE A 64 27.36 -20.35 14.94
CA PHE A 64 26.60 -19.19 15.41
C PHE A 64 26.17 -19.37 16.87
N GLY A 65 25.66 -20.56 17.22
CA GLY A 65 25.24 -20.87 18.59
C GLY A 65 26.39 -20.89 19.60
N SER A 66 27.64 -21.01 19.14
CA SER A 66 28.84 -20.94 19.98
C SER A 66 29.39 -19.53 20.20
N LEU A 67 28.89 -18.53 19.46
CA LEU A 67 29.32 -17.14 19.63
C LEU A 67 28.77 -16.57 20.96
N PRO A 68 29.50 -15.64 21.61
CA PRO A 68 28.95 -14.81 22.67
C PRO A 68 27.69 -14.07 22.22
N SER A 69 26.75 -13.85 23.13
CA SER A 69 25.45 -13.22 22.85
C SER A 69 25.59 -11.86 22.16
N GLU A 70 26.59 -11.07 22.52
CA GLU A 70 26.87 -9.76 21.92
C GLU A 70 27.23 -9.89 20.43
N LEU A 71 28.02 -10.91 20.07
CA LEU A 71 28.38 -11.17 18.68
C LEU A 71 27.19 -11.75 17.90
N GLN A 72 26.38 -12.61 18.51
CA GLN A 72 25.14 -13.09 17.91
C GLN A 72 24.20 -11.91 17.59
N LEU A 73 23.96 -11.02 18.56
CA LEU A 73 23.14 -9.83 18.38
C LEU A 73 23.69 -8.89 17.30
N ARG A 74 25.01 -8.70 17.26
CA ARG A 74 25.66 -7.89 16.23
C ARG A 74 25.46 -8.49 14.83
N VAL A 75 25.56 -9.82 14.69
CA VAL A 75 25.28 -10.50 13.40
C VAL A 75 23.82 -10.31 13.01
N LEU A 76 22.87 -10.51 13.93
CA LEU A 76 21.45 -10.32 13.66
C LEU A 76 21.13 -8.88 13.22
N ALA A 77 21.80 -7.87 13.79
CA ALA A 77 21.60 -6.48 13.40
C ALA A 77 22.00 -6.16 11.95
N PHE A 78 22.80 -7.00 11.30
CA PHE A 78 23.13 -6.90 9.87
C PHE A 78 22.23 -7.74 8.96
N CYS A 79 21.32 -8.55 9.53
CA CYS A 79 20.41 -9.37 8.74
C CYS A 79 19.33 -8.49 8.10
N SER A 80 19.00 -8.81 6.85
CA SER A 80 17.84 -8.24 6.17
C SER A 80 16.53 -8.71 6.80
N PRO A 81 15.39 -8.03 6.56
CA PRO A 81 14.10 -8.43 7.11
C PRO A 81 13.67 -9.85 6.75
N ASP A 82 13.92 -10.30 5.51
CA ASP A 82 13.65 -11.66 5.09
C ASP A 82 14.48 -12.68 5.88
N CYS A 83 15.77 -12.41 6.09
CA CYS A 83 16.64 -13.26 6.90
C CYS A 83 16.18 -13.30 8.37
N LEU A 84 15.87 -12.14 8.97
CA LEU A 84 15.34 -12.05 10.33
C LEU A 84 14.04 -12.84 10.48
N PHE A 85 13.12 -12.71 9.52
CA PHE A 85 11.88 -13.46 9.52
C PHE A 85 12.12 -14.97 9.47
N GLN A 86 13.03 -15.45 8.62
CA GLN A 86 13.39 -16.88 8.61
C GLN A 86 13.98 -17.33 9.95
N LEU A 87 14.87 -16.54 10.56
CA LEU A 87 15.47 -16.87 11.86
C LEU A 87 14.43 -16.96 12.99
N MET A 88 13.33 -16.18 12.91
CA MET A 88 12.20 -16.32 13.83
C MET A 88 11.54 -17.70 13.78
N HIS A 89 11.66 -18.41 12.66
CA HIS A 89 11.10 -19.75 12.46
C HIS A 89 12.10 -20.88 12.76
N VAL A 90 13.40 -20.61 12.89
CA VAL A 90 14.44 -21.63 13.07
C VAL A 90 14.61 -22.08 14.53
N SER A 91 14.69 -21.15 15.48
CA SER A 91 14.97 -21.46 16.90
C SER A 91 14.22 -20.52 17.84
N ALA A 92 13.79 -21.02 18.99
CA ALA A 92 13.12 -20.21 20.01
C ALA A 92 14.03 -19.09 20.58
N ALA A 93 15.32 -19.37 20.76
CA ALA A 93 16.28 -18.37 21.25
C ALA A 93 16.46 -17.23 20.22
N LEU A 94 16.65 -17.59 18.96
CA LEU A 94 16.78 -16.62 17.87
C LEU A 94 15.50 -15.84 17.62
N ARG A 95 14.34 -16.48 17.79
CA ARG A 95 13.03 -15.86 17.58
C ARG A 95 12.85 -14.61 18.41
N VAL A 96 13.25 -14.64 19.69
CA VAL A 96 13.10 -13.48 20.56
C VAL A 96 13.91 -12.30 20.03
N GLU A 97 15.19 -12.49 19.75
CA GLU A 97 16.06 -11.39 19.31
C GLU A 97 15.80 -10.94 17.86
N ALA A 98 15.58 -11.89 16.94
CA ALA A 98 15.26 -11.58 15.55
C ALA A 98 13.92 -10.84 15.43
N SER A 99 12.92 -11.19 16.25
CA SER A 99 11.63 -10.50 16.28
C SER A 99 11.79 -9.03 16.67
N LYS A 100 12.58 -8.71 17.71
CA LYS A 100 12.82 -7.32 18.12
C LYS A 100 13.37 -6.49 16.97
N LEU A 101 14.35 -7.02 16.24
CA LEU A 101 14.98 -6.34 15.10
C LEU A 101 14.05 -6.23 13.90
N PHE A 102 13.28 -7.29 13.60
CA PHE A 102 12.33 -7.30 12.49
C PHE A 102 11.25 -6.23 12.67
N TRP A 103 10.66 -6.13 13.87
CA TRP A 103 9.56 -5.20 14.14
C TRP A 103 9.99 -3.75 14.32
N VAL A 104 11.23 -3.51 14.77
CA VAL A 104 11.78 -2.15 15.00
C VAL A 104 12.31 -1.52 13.70
N ASN A 105 12.39 -2.27 12.59
CA ASN A 105 12.97 -1.79 11.34
C ASN A 105 12.38 -0.42 10.92
N PRO A 106 13.18 0.66 10.95
CA PRO A 106 12.70 2.01 10.69
C PRO A 106 12.27 2.23 9.22
N ASP A 107 12.71 1.36 8.31
CA ASP A 107 12.46 1.49 6.87
C ASP A 107 11.25 0.68 6.41
N THR A 108 10.47 0.11 7.34
CA THR A 108 9.30 -0.73 7.04
C THR A 108 8.10 -0.26 7.84
N TYR A 109 7.00 0.04 7.14
CA TYR A 109 5.72 0.40 7.73
C TYR A 109 4.63 -0.52 7.22
N PHE A 110 3.81 -1.04 8.14
CA PHE A 110 2.70 -1.92 7.80
C PHE A 110 1.43 -1.12 7.56
N VAL A 111 0.75 -1.39 6.44
CA VAL A 111 -0.34 -0.55 5.95
C VAL A 111 -1.70 -0.99 6.49
N VAL A 112 -2.47 -0.05 7.02
CA VAL A 112 -3.88 -0.22 7.42
C VAL A 112 -4.75 0.89 6.83
N GLY A 113 -6.03 0.61 6.55
CA GLY A 113 -6.97 1.64 6.09
C GLY A 113 -7.54 2.45 7.24
N SER A 114 -7.63 3.77 7.09
CA SER A 114 -8.23 4.65 8.09
C SER A 114 -9.73 4.38 8.30
N HIS A 115 -10.43 3.97 7.24
CA HIS A 115 -11.85 3.64 7.33
C HIS A 115 -12.12 2.45 8.26
N TRP A 116 -11.26 1.42 8.20
CA TRP A 116 -11.35 0.24 9.05
C TRP A 116 -11.22 0.59 10.54
N LEU A 117 -10.31 1.52 10.89
CA LEU A 117 -10.15 2.01 12.26
C LEU A 117 -11.38 2.80 12.73
N LEU A 118 -11.98 3.64 11.89
CA LEU A 118 -13.23 4.34 12.20
C LEU A 118 -14.45 3.41 12.36
N GLN A 119 -14.35 2.18 11.85
CA GLN A 119 -15.39 1.16 11.96
C GLN A 119 -15.15 0.19 13.14
N GLY A 120 -14.21 0.45 14.03
CA GLY A 120 -13.98 -0.40 15.21
C GLY A 120 -12.81 -1.38 15.07
N ALA A 121 -12.09 -1.33 13.94
CA ALA A 121 -10.98 -2.23 13.64
C ALA A 121 -11.37 -3.72 13.81
N TYR A 122 -12.58 -4.08 13.39
CA TYR A 122 -13.10 -5.43 13.50
C TYR A 122 -12.40 -6.38 12.52
N ALA A 123 -12.20 -7.63 12.95
CA ALA A 123 -11.48 -8.61 12.16
C ALA A 123 -12.20 -8.88 10.83
N GLY A 124 -13.53 -9.03 10.85
CA GLY A 124 -14.32 -9.32 9.65
C GLY A 124 -14.20 -8.27 8.54
N SER A 125 -13.91 -7.02 8.89
CA SER A 125 -13.83 -5.90 7.94
C SER A 125 -12.48 -5.78 7.23
N THR A 126 -11.55 -6.71 7.44
CA THR A 126 -10.23 -6.68 6.81
C THR A 126 -9.75 -8.07 6.38
N PHE A 127 -8.80 -8.12 5.45
CA PHE A 127 -8.15 -9.35 4.97
C PHE A 127 -6.97 -9.77 5.87
N TRP A 128 -6.54 -8.91 6.78
CA TRP A 128 -5.28 -9.06 7.50
C TRP A 128 -5.40 -9.94 8.74
N ASP A 129 -4.31 -10.63 9.07
CA ASP A 129 -4.17 -11.35 10.33
C ASP A 129 -4.11 -10.37 11.50
N ILE A 130 -5.15 -10.34 12.32
CA ILE A 130 -5.27 -9.40 13.43
C ILE A 130 -4.26 -9.72 14.54
N ALA A 131 -3.89 -10.99 14.72
CA ALA A 131 -2.91 -11.38 15.74
C ALA A 131 -1.52 -10.80 15.42
N PHE A 132 -1.21 -10.65 14.13
CA PHE A 132 0.03 -10.03 13.67
C PHE A 132 0.16 -8.56 14.12
N LEU A 133 -0.96 -7.83 14.21
CA LEU A 133 -0.98 -6.39 14.50
C LEU A 133 -0.39 -6.04 15.85
N ALA A 134 -0.57 -6.92 16.83
CA ALA A 134 -0.03 -6.74 18.18
C ALA A 134 1.50 -6.63 18.19
N HIS A 135 2.20 -7.11 17.16
CA HIS A 135 3.66 -7.05 17.08
C HIS A 135 4.20 -5.85 16.30
N VAL A 136 3.34 -5.18 15.53
CA VAL A 136 3.75 -4.10 14.63
C VAL A 136 4.08 -2.84 15.42
N GLN A 137 5.25 -2.25 15.15
CA GLN A 137 5.68 -1.00 15.78
C GLN A 137 5.56 0.24 14.88
N ASN A 138 5.73 0.06 13.56
CA ASN A 138 5.67 1.12 12.56
C ASN A 138 4.45 0.90 11.66
N ILE A 139 3.46 1.79 11.77
CA ILE A 139 2.18 1.67 11.07
C ILE A 139 2.03 2.82 10.08
N GLU A 140 1.66 2.51 8.84
CA GLU A 140 1.12 3.49 7.92
C GLU A 140 -0.40 3.37 7.89
N ILE A 141 -1.08 4.47 8.19
CA ILE A 141 -2.52 4.58 8.07
C ILE A 141 -2.81 5.25 6.72
N GLN A 142 -3.31 4.46 5.77
CA GLN A 142 -3.78 4.97 4.49
C GLN A 142 -5.05 5.80 4.73
N TYR A 143 -4.94 7.11 4.53
CA TYR A 143 -6.02 8.06 4.77
C TYR A 143 -6.88 8.19 3.51
N GLU A 144 -8.00 7.46 3.52
CA GLU A 144 -8.84 7.20 2.34
C GLU A 144 -9.73 8.37 1.90
N ALA A 145 -10.37 8.19 0.73
CA ALA A 145 -11.42 9.06 0.22
C ALA A 145 -12.62 9.19 1.17
N GLY A 146 -13.14 10.41 1.35
CA GLY A 146 -14.32 10.69 2.19
C GLY A 146 -14.07 10.67 3.70
N MET A 147 -12.84 10.41 4.15
CA MET A 147 -12.48 10.45 5.57
C MET A 147 -12.66 11.84 6.19
N ASP A 148 -12.42 12.88 5.39
CA ASP A 148 -12.57 14.27 5.80
C ASP A 148 -14.00 14.57 6.25
N GLU A 149 -15.01 14.12 5.50
CA GLU A 149 -16.42 14.30 5.84
C GLU A 149 -16.86 13.46 7.05
N LYS A 150 -16.18 12.33 7.28
CA LYS A 150 -16.45 11.47 8.43
C LYS A 150 -15.92 12.08 9.72
N ILE A 151 -14.79 12.78 9.68
CA ILE A 151 -14.10 13.34 10.85
C ILE A 151 -14.47 14.82 11.07
N CYS A 152 -14.48 15.60 10.00
CA CYS A 152 -14.70 17.04 9.98
C CYS A 152 -15.73 17.40 8.90
N PRO A 153 -17.01 17.05 9.04
CA PRO A 153 -18.03 17.48 8.09
C PRO A 153 -18.03 19.00 7.89
N GLN A 154 -18.17 19.42 6.64
CA GLN A 154 -18.41 20.82 6.30
C GLN A 154 -19.91 21.11 6.39
N THR A 155 -20.28 22.09 7.19
CA THR A 155 -21.65 22.62 7.33
C THR A 155 -21.68 24.09 6.90
N ASP A 156 -22.88 24.66 6.74
CA ASP A 156 -23.03 26.08 6.43
C ASP A 156 -22.44 27.00 7.53
N GLU A 157 -22.38 26.50 8.77
CA GLU A 157 -21.87 27.22 9.94
C GLU A 157 -20.35 27.09 10.11
N GLY A 158 -19.70 26.17 9.40
CA GLY A 158 -18.26 25.98 9.47
C GLY A 158 -17.83 24.52 9.37
N THR A 159 -16.71 24.20 10.00
CA THR A 159 -16.19 22.82 10.10
C THR A 159 -16.35 22.36 11.53
N GLU A 160 -17.07 21.26 11.73
CA GLU A 160 -17.28 20.66 13.04
C GLU A 160 -16.39 19.42 13.19
N VAL A 161 -15.57 19.36 14.24
CA VAL A 161 -14.75 18.18 14.53
C VAL A 161 -15.58 17.17 15.33
N ARG A 162 -15.77 15.96 14.79
CA ARG A 162 -16.46 14.86 15.47
C ARG A 162 -15.55 14.14 16.46
N HIS A 163 -15.43 14.71 17.67
CA HIS A 163 -14.57 14.19 18.73
C HIS A 163 -14.89 12.75 19.18
N ASP A 164 -16.15 12.32 19.08
CA ASP A 164 -16.57 10.94 19.32
C ASP A 164 -15.90 9.97 18.34
N ARG A 165 -15.82 10.35 17.06
CA ARG A 165 -15.16 9.55 16.01
C ARG A 165 -13.66 9.50 16.20
N LEU A 166 -13.04 10.60 16.61
CA LEU A 166 -11.62 10.65 16.95
C LEU A 166 -11.28 9.72 18.12
N SER A 167 -12.10 9.77 19.19
CA SER A 167 -11.93 8.91 20.35
C SER A 167 -12.07 7.43 19.97
N TYR A 168 -13.11 7.10 19.20
CA TYR A 168 -13.37 5.73 18.74
C TYR A 168 -12.26 5.21 17.81
N PHE A 169 -11.71 6.07 16.95
CA PHE A 169 -10.57 5.75 16.10
C PHE A 169 -9.35 5.30 16.94
N TRP A 170 -8.97 6.10 17.94
CA TRP A 170 -7.80 5.79 18.78
C TRP A 170 -8.04 4.64 19.75
N GLU A 171 -9.26 4.46 20.26
CA GLU A 171 -9.62 3.26 21.02
C GLU A 171 -9.44 1.99 20.17
N SER A 172 -9.95 2.01 18.95
CA SER A 172 -9.81 0.90 18.00
C SER A 172 -8.34 0.64 17.64
N PHE A 173 -7.58 1.71 17.41
CA PHE A 173 -6.15 1.63 17.13
C PHE A 173 -5.38 1.01 18.30
N THR A 174 -5.52 1.55 19.50
CA THR A 174 -4.78 1.10 20.69
C THR A 174 -5.14 -0.32 21.11
N LYS A 175 -6.39 -0.74 20.89
CA LYS A 175 -6.83 -2.13 21.07
C LYS A 175 -6.06 -3.11 20.17
N ARG A 176 -5.78 -2.74 18.92
CA ARG A 176 -5.16 -3.65 17.92
C ARG A 176 -3.63 -3.52 17.84
N PHE A 177 -3.08 -2.34 18.08
CA PHE A 177 -1.67 -2.03 17.91
C PHE A 177 -0.99 -1.71 19.24
N THR A 178 -0.96 -2.71 20.13
CA THR A 178 -0.47 -2.55 21.51
C THR A 178 1.02 -2.20 21.60
N ASN A 179 1.80 -2.51 20.55
CA ASN A 179 3.23 -2.22 20.47
C ASN A 179 3.59 -1.08 19.51
N ALA A 180 2.61 -0.34 18.99
CA ALA A 180 2.87 0.79 18.10
C ALA A 180 3.83 1.82 18.74
N LYS A 181 4.77 2.31 17.95
CA LYS A 181 5.74 3.36 18.32
C LYS A 181 5.75 4.52 17.33
N LYS A 182 5.48 4.23 16.05
CA LYS A 182 5.42 5.25 15.00
C LYS A 182 4.19 5.04 14.13
N VAL A 183 3.48 6.13 13.85
CA VAL A 183 2.32 6.14 12.95
C VAL A 183 2.52 7.24 11.91
N VAL A 184 2.34 6.89 10.63
CA VAL A 184 2.30 7.85 9.53
C VAL A 184 0.88 7.87 8.96
N PHE A 185 0.22 9.02 8.98
CA PHE A 185 -1.00 9.25 8.21
C PHE A 185 -0.63 9.56 6.76
N ASN A 186 -0.91 8.63 5.86
CA ASN A 186 -0.58 8.76 4.45
C ASN A 186 -1.81 9.19 3.65
N GLN A 187 -1.89 10.49 3.33
CA GLN A 187 -2.94 11.07 2.51
C GLN A 187 -2.37 11.45 1.15
N ASN A 188 -2.65 10.67 0.12
CA ASN A 188 -2.10 10.78 -1.24
C ASN A 188 -2.97 11.58 -2.23
N ARG A 189 -3.85 12.43 -1.70
CA ARG A 189 -4.80 13.24 -2.48
C ARG A 189 -4.88 14.63 -1.88
N CYS A 190 -5.17 15.63 -2.71
CA CYS A 190 -5.46 16.95 -2.18
C CYS A 190 -6.75 16.89 -1.35
N THR A 191 -6.72 17.56 -0.21
CA THR A 191 -7.94 17.91 0.49
C THR A 191 -8.42 19.25 -0.08
N PRO A 192 -9.73 19.46 -0.27
CA PRO A 192 -10.24 20.78 -0.61
C PRO A 192 -9.68 21.81 0.37
N PRO A 193 -9.25 23.00 -0.09
CA PRO A 193 -8.72 24.02 0.81
C PRO A 193 -9.80 24.36 1.83
N TRP A 194 -9.52 24.06 3.11
CA TRP A 194 -10.33 24.53 4.21
C TRP A 194 -10.17 26.04 4.28
N ARG A 195 -11.28 26.78 4.34
CA ARG A 195 -11.25 28.25 4.24
C ARG A 195 -10.29 28.81 5.29
N LYS A 196 -9.18 29.42 4.85
CA LYS A 196 -8.16 30.11 5.66
C LYS A 196 -7.21 29.20 6.47
N ASP A 197 -7.05 27.94 6.08
CA ASP A 197 -6.07 27.06 6.72
C ASP A 197 -4.70 27.18 6.02
N ASP A 198 -3.76 27.88 6.65
CA ASP A 198 -2.39 28.06 6.15
C ASP A 198 -1.45 26.91 6.60
N GLU A 199 -1.98 25.92 7.34
CA GLU A 199 -1.19 24.79 7.83
C GLU A 199 -0.93 23.77 6.70
N PRO A 200 0.28 23.18 6.64
CA PRO A 200 0.62 22.22 5.60
C PRO A 200 -0.10 20.87 5.78
N VAL A 201 -0.54 20.55 7.00
CA VAL A 201 -1.24 19.31 7.30
C VAL A 201 -2.74 19.58 7.39
N PRO A 202 -3.58 18.83 6.65
CA PRO A 202 -5.02 19.04 6.63
C PRO A 202 -5.66 18.95 8.01
N HIS A 203 -6.64 19.83 8.26
CA HIS A 203 -7.35 19.92 9.53
C HIS A 203 -7.85 18.57 10.10
N PRO A 204 -8.46 17.65 9.32
CA PRO A 204 -8.90 16.36 9.86
C PRO A 204 -7.75 15.47 10.38
N ILE A 205 -6.59 15.51 9.74
CA ILE A 205 -5.40 14.77 10.17
C ILE A 205 -4.80 15.42 11.42
N ARG A 206 -4.78 16.76 11.49
CA ARG A 206 -4.38 17.48 12.71
C ARG A 206 -5.27 17.10 13.89
N ALA A 207 -6.59 17.08 13.70
CA ALA A 207 -7.54 16.67 14.73
C ALA A 207 -7.33 15.22 15.19
N LEU A 208 -7.03 14.28 14.27
CA LEU A 208 -6.62 12.92 14.63
C LEU A 208 -5.35 12.92 15.47
N VAL A 209 -4.32 13.66 15.06
CA VAL A 209 -3.02 13.68 15.75
C VAL A 209 -3.14 14.29 17.15
N GLU A 210 -3.87 15.40 17.28
CA GLU A 210 -4.09 16.12 18.53
C GLU A 210 -4.97 15.35 19.53
N SER A 211 -5.85 14.47 19.03
CA SER A 211 -6.70 13.60 19.87
C SER A 211 -6.01 12.31 20.32
N CYS A 212 -4.78 12.05 19.86
CA CYS A 212 -4.03 10.88 20.27
C CYS A 212 -3.57 11.01 21.73
N THR A 213 -4.00 10.08 22.59
CA THR A 213 -3.67 10.08 24.02
C THR A 213 -2.51 9.14 24.36
N VAL A 214 -1.96 8.42 23.39
CA VAL A 214 -0.89 7.45 23.57
C VAL A 214 0.46 8.01 23.16
N ASP A 215 1.51 7.58 23.87
CA ASP A 215 2.89 7.97 23.61
C ASP A 215 3.44 7.27 22.35
N ILE A 216 3.06 7.83 21.19
CA ILE A 216 3.41 7.36 19.85
C ILE A 216 3.92 8.54 19.05
N GLN A 217 4.95 8.33 18.24
CA GLN A 217 5.42 9.34 17.30
C GLN A 217 4.48 9.42 16.10
N LEU A 218 3.92 10.60 15.86
CA LEU A 218 2.94 10.83 14.82
C LEU A 218 3.54 11.67 13.70
N TYR A 219 3.31 11.20 12.47
CA TYR A 219 3.74 11.84 11.24
C TYR A 219 2.55 11.95 10.28
N ALA A 220 2.61 12.93 9.40
CA ALA A 220 1.68 13.10 8.29
C ALA A 220 2.47 13.14 6.99
N PHE A 221 2.20 12.20 6.09
CA PHE A 221 2.73 12.18 4.74
C PHE A 221 1.63 12.65 3.78
N VAL A 222 1.70 13.93 3.43
CA VAL A 222 0.61 14.67 2.77
C VAL A 222 1.07 15.28 1.46
N LEU A 223 0.09 15.57 0.60
CA LEU A 223 0.32 16.20 -0.68
C LEU A 223 0.26 17.71 -0.48
N VAL A 224 1.34 18.42 -0.81
CA VAL A 224 1.44 19.87 -0.64
C VAL A 224 1.77 20.54 -1.96
N GLU A 225 1.30 21.77 -2.10
CA GLU A 225 1.67 22.61 -3.23
C GLU A 225 3.15 23.01 -3.09
N GLY A 226 3.97 22.57 -4.04
CA GLY A 226 5.39 22.85 -4.08
C GLY A 226 5.63 24.33 -4.40
N THR A 227 6.45 24.98 -3.59
CA THR A 227 6.95 26.31 -3.94
C THR A 227 7.96 26.16 -5.07
N SER A 228 7.66 26.72 -6.25
CA SER A 228 8.62 26.71 -7.36
C SER A 228 9.87 27.50 -6.94
N LEU A 229 10.95 26.78 -6.61
CA LEU A 229 12.23 27.38 -6.21
C LEU A 229 12.95 28.09 -7.36
N ARG A 230 12.46 27.98 -8.61
CA ARG A 230 13.02 28.65 -9.78
C ARG A 230 12.06 29.71 -10.31
N LYS A 231 12.33 30.97 -9.94
CA LYS A 231 11.73 32.18 -10.57
C LYS A 231 12.35 32.53 -11.94
N ASP A 232 13.05 31.61 -12.58
CA ASP A 232 13.77 31.90 -13.82
C ASP A 232 12.91 31.66 -15.05
N LYS A 233 12.31 32.77 -15.50
CA LYS A 233 11.94 33.17 -16.87
C LYS A 233 10.82 32.41 -17.60
N ALA A 234 9.87 33.26 -18.03
CA ALA A 234 8.87 33.12 -19.09
C ALA A 234 7.66 32.22 -18.79
N GLU A 235 6.52 32.88 -18.50
CA GLU A 235 5.11 32.60 -18.84
C GLU A 235 4.70 31.16 -19.19
N SER A 236 5.25 30.16 -18.51
CA SER A 236 4.67 28.82 -18.51
C SER A 236 3.43 28.88 -17.61
N TYR A 237 2.28 28.46 -18.17
CA TYR A 237 1.03 28.31 -17.45
C TYR A 237 1.28 27.73 -16.06
N ASP A 238 0.75 28.42 -15.04
CA ASP A 238 0.97 28.19 -13.60
C ASP A 238 0.43 26.80 -13.19
N THR A 239 1.13 25.76 -13.63
CA THR A 239 0.87 24.38 -13.28
C THR A 239 1.42 24.19 -11.88
N LYS A 240 0.54 24.31 -10.90
CA LYS A 240 0.83 24.00 -9.51
C LYS A 240 1.57 22.68 -9.44
N LYS A 241 2.84 22.72 -9.04
CA LYS A 241 3.65 21.51 -8.87
C LYS A 241 3.28 20.91 -7.53
N TRP A 242 2.71 19.72 -7.54
CA TRP A 242 2.43 18.98 -6.32
C TRP A 242 3.65 18.16 -5.90
N GLN A 243 3.91 18.11 -4.60
CA GLN A 243 4.92 17.22 -4.04
C GLN A 243 4.39 16.57 -2.77
N ARG A 244 4.92 15.38 -2.45
CA ARG A 244 4.70 14.76 -1.14
C ARG A 244 5.63 15.40 -0.12
N SER A 245 5.20 15.49 1.13
CA SER A 245 6.06 15.94 2.21
C SER A 245 5.68 15.24 3.50
N LEU A 246 6.71 14.84 4.25
CA LEU A 246 6.57 14.21 5.55
C LEU A 246 6.71 15.28 6.63
N TYR A 247 5.68 15.40 7.46
CA TYR A 247 5.66 16.30 8.60
C TYR A 247 5.61 15.50 9.90
N GLN A 248 6.39 15.93 10.88
CA GLN A 248 6.36 15.40 12.24
C GLN A 248 5.59 16.37 13.14
N HIS A 249 4.70 15.83 13.95
CA HIS A 249 4.04 16.61 14.99
C HIS A 249 5.01 16.83 16.17
N ILE A 250 5.23 18.09 16.54
CA ILE A 250 6.12 18.48 17.65
C ILE A 250 5.35 19.23 18.74
N LEU A 251 5.97 19.38 19.92
CA LEU A 251 5.37 20.07 21.06
C LEU A 251 4.90 21.50 20.69
N GLY A 252 3.69 21.84 21.11
CA GLY A 252 3.06 23.15 20.89
C GLY A 252 2.23 23.24 19.60
N ASN A 253 1.63 22.13 19.15
CA ASN A 253 0.76 22.04 17.96
C ASN A 253 1.42 22.59 16.69
N ARG A 254 2.70 22.26 16.49
CA ARG A 254 3.45 22.67 15.30
C ARG A 254 3.82 21.46 14.46
N TRP A 255 3.96 21.70 13.16
CA TRP A 255 4.38 20.69 12.19
C TRP A 255 5.77 21.03 11.66
N LEU A 256 6.69 20.09 11.82
CA LEU A 256 8.05 20.20 11.28
C LEU A 256 8.15 19.34 10.02
N GLY A 257 8.46 19.96 8.88
CA GLY A 257 8.83 19.22 7.68
C GLY A 257 10.13 18.45 7.92
N VAL A 258 10.06 17.12 7.91
CA VAL A 258 11.21 16.22 8.15
C VAL A 258 11.80 15.64 6.86
N GLY A 259 11.06 15.70 5.74
CA GLY A 259 11.58 15.26 4.44
C GLY A 259 10.56 15.42 3.31
N LEU A 260 11.04 15.35 2.07
CA LEU A 260 10.22 15.38 0.86
C LEU A 260 9.88 13.99 0.33
N GLU A 261 10.74 13.02 0.62
CA GLU A 261 10.58 11.65 0.13
C GLU A 261 10.04 10.74 1.22
N ARG A 262 9.45 9.63 0.79
CA ARG A 262 9.02 8.55 1.66
C ARG A 262 10.25 7.70 2.02
N PRO A 263 10.78 7.76 3.26
CA PRO A 263 12.04 7.09 3.59
C PRO A 263 11.86 5.60 3.89
N TYR A 264 10.72 5.00 3.54
CA TYR A 264 10.33 3.67 4.00
C TYR A 264 9.46 2.92 2.98
N ARG A 265 9.39 1.59 3.14
CA ARG A 265 8.56 0.69 2.36
C ARG A 265 7.19 0.49 3.01
N ALA A 266 6.11 0.63 2.24
CA ALA A 266 4.79 0.12 2.65
C ALA A 266 4.74 -1.38 2.45
N VAL A 267 4.42 -2.10 3.51
CA VAL A 267 4.20 -3.54 3.45
C VAL A 267 2.75 -3.83 3.82
N PHE A 268 2.04 -4.56 2.97
CA PHE A 268 0.77 -5.14 3.40
C PHE A 268 1.03 -6.19 4.47
N MET A 269 0.13 -6.27 5.43
CA MET A 269 0.18 -7.27 6.49
C MET A 269 -0.10 -8.66 5.91
N PRO A 270 0.33 -9.75 6.58
CA PRO A 270 -0.03 -11.08 6.14
C PRO A 270 -1.56 -11.21 6.12
N ALA A 271 -2.07 -11.87 5.08
CA ALA A 271 -3.47 -12.21 5.02
C ALA A 271 -3.80 -13.24 6.11
N LYS A 272 -4.99 -13.13 6.70
CA LYS A 272 -5.49 -14.13 7.64
C LYS A 272 -5.79 -15.45 6.93
N ARG A 273 -6.12 -16.48 7.70
CA ARG A 273 -6.63 -17.74 7.15
C ARG A 273 -8.09 -17.58 6.73
N PHE A 274 -8.38 -17.93 5.48
CA PHE A 274 -9.70 -17.86 4.87
C PHE A 274 -10.42 -19.21 4.97
N ASN A 275 -10.88 -19.57 6.17
CA ASN A 275 -11.57 -20.83 6.41
C ASN A 275 -13.09 -20.67 6.26
N GLY A 276 -13.80 -21.76 5.95
CA GLY A 276 -15.27 -21.78 5.89
C GLY A 276 -15.86 -20.93 4.75
N ARG A 277 -17.19 -20.73 4.78
CA ARG A 277 -17.92 -20.01 3.71
C ARG A 277 -17.63 -18.51 3.71
N VAL A 278 -17.52 -17.91 4.90
CA VAL A 278 -17.13 -16.50 5.03
C VAL A 278 -15.71 -16.30 4.49
N GLY A 279 -14.80 -17.21 4.84
CA GLY A 279 -13.43 -17.18 4.35
C GLY A 279 -13.34 -17.34 2.83
N GLU A 280 -14.06 -18.29 2.24
CA GLU A 280 -14.11 -18.48 0.79
C GLU A 280 -14.51 -17.20 0.06
N PHE A 281 -15.57 -16.53 0.51
CA PHE A 281 -16.01 -15.26 -0.05
C PHE A 281 -14.96 -14.15 0.10
N LYS A 282 -14.40 -13.98 1.31
CA LYS A 282 -13.40 -12.93 1.59
C LYS A 282 -12.05 -13.20 0.92
N TRP A 283 -11.72 -14.46 0.63
CA TRP A 283 -10.56 -14.81 -0.18
C TRP A 283 -10.70 -14.28 -1.61
N LEU A 284 -11.89 -14.40 -2.22
CA LEU A 284 -12.13 -13.89 -3.57
C LEU A 284 -11.99 -12.36 -3.62
N GLU A 285 -12.50 -11.66 -2.60
CA GLU A 285 -12.32 -10.21 -2.48
C GLU A 285 -10.84 -9.82 -2.32
N TYR A 286 -10.10 -10.54 -1.47
CA TYR A 286 -8.67 -10.34 -1.28
C TYR A 286 -7.91 -10.59 -2.59
N ASP A 287 -8.22 -11.66 -3.32
CA ASP A 287 -7.53 -11.99 -4.56
C ASP A 287 -7.82 -10.96 -5.66
N ALA A 288 -9.08 -10.50 -5.77
CA ALA A 288 -9.46 -9.42 -6.68
C ALA A 288 -8.71 -8.12 -6.35
N PHE A 289 -8.60 -7.79 -5.05
CA PHE A 289 -7.82 -6.65 -4.59
C PHE A 289 -6.35 -6.76 -5.01
N MET A 290 -5.70 -7.91 -4.78
CA MET A 290 -4.30 -8.13 -5.17
C MET A 290 -4.09 -8.12 -6.69
N VAL A 291 -5.02 -8.66 -7.48
CA VAL A 291 -4.97 -8.58 -8.94
C VAL A 291 -5.01 -7.13 -9.41
N ARG A 292 -5.95 -6.34 -8.89
CA ARG A 292 -6.10 -4.92 -9.24
C ARG A 292 -4.84 -4.10 -8.96
N LEU A 293 -4.19 -4.33 -7.81
CA LEU A 293 -2.93 -3.65 -7.49
C LEU A 293 -1.79 -4.00 -8.47
N ARG A 294 -1.77 -5.24 -8.98
CA ARG A 294 -0.79 -5.66 -10.00
C ARG A 294 -1.11 -5.08 -11.37
N GLU A 295 -2.39 -4.98 -11.72
CA GLU A 295 -2.85 -4.31 -12.94
C GLU A 295 -2.41 -2.83 -12.96
N PHE A 296 -2.57 -2.12 -11.84
CA PHE A 296 -2.03 -0.77 -11.70
C PHE A 296 -0.50 -0.73 -11.83
N GLY A 297 0.19 -1.74 -11.29
CA GLY A 297 1.65 -1.89 -11.42
C GLY A 297 2.17 -2.11 -12.85
N LEU A 298 1.32 -2.43 -13.84
CA LEU A 298 1.76 -2.63 -15.22
C LEU A 298 2.21 -1.32 -15.89
N TRP A 299 1.60 -0.18 -15.57
CA TRP A 299 2.00 1.11 -16.14
C TRP A 299 3.45 1.48 -15.83
N PRO A 300 3.87 1.59 -14.56
CA PRO A 300 5.23 2.01 -14.25
C PRO A 300 6.25 1.00 -14.78
N LEU A 301 5.91 -0.29 -14.82
CA LEU A 301 6.76 -1.31 -15.43
C LEU A 301 6.93 -1.10 -16.94
N MET A 302 5.88 -0.71 -17.65
CA MET A 302 5.93 -0.41 -19.08
C MET A 302 6.80 0.82 -19.35
N VAL A 303 6.61 1.90 -18.59
CA VAL A 303 7.42 3.12 -18.69
C VAL A 303 8.90 2.81 -18.49
N GLU A 304 9.21 2.08 -17.41
CA GLU A 304 10.55 1.61 -17.08
C GLU A 304 11.13 0.68 -18.16
N ALA A 305 10.33 -0.23 -18.72
CA ALA A 305 10.76 -1.16 -19.76
C ALA A 305 11.15 -0.42 -21.05
N LEU A 306 10.41 0.62 -21.44
CA LEU A 306 10.72 1.41 -22.63
C LEU A 306 12.00 2.22 -22.44
N ASP A 307 12.19 2.84 -21.27
CA ASP A 307 13.41 3.58 -20.93
C ASP A 307 14.64 2.65 -20.96
N ARG A 308 14.52 1.47 -20.33
CA ARG A 308 15.54 0.41 -20.34
C ARG A 308 15.85 -0.11 -21.73
N TYR A 309 14.85 -0.23 -22.60
CA TYR A 309 15.07 -0.69 -23.97
C TYR A 309 15.99 0.25 -24.75
N HIS A 310 15.83 1.56 -24.58
CA HIS A 310 16.61 2.56 -25.31
C HIS A 310 17.96 2.90 -24.67
N PHE A 311 18.09 2.78 -23.34
CA PHE A 311 19.28 3.22 -22.62
C PHE A 311 19.95 2.16 -21.72
N GLY A 312 19.37 0.98 -21.57
CA GLY A 312 19.84 -0.06 -20.63
C GLY A 312 20.98 -0.94 -21.17
N SER A 313 21.15 -1.03 -22.49
CA SER A 313 22.19 -1.87 -23.13
C SER A 313 23.57 -1.21 -23.21
N GLY A 314 23.71 0.04 -22.75
CA GLY A 314 24.93 0.85 -22.90
C GLY A 314 24.99 1.65 -24.21
N GLU A 315 24.17 1.30 -25.20
CA GLU A 315 23.96 2.12 -26.40
C GLU A 315 22.96 3.23 -26.07
N GLN A 316 23.42 4.48 -25.96
CA GLN A 316 22.54 5.64 -25.69
C GLN A 316 21.85 6.09 -26.97
N THR A 317 20.86 5.30 -27.42
CA THR A 317 20.04 5.70 -28.57
C THR A 317 18.93 6.63 -28.09
N GLY A 318 19.05 7.92 -28.41
CA GLY A 318 17.96 8.86 -28.16
C GLY A 318 16.71 8.46 -28.95
N PHE A 319 15.52 8.77 -28.42
CA PHE A 319 14.26 8.45 -29.08
C PHE A 319 13.21 9.55 -28.83
N SER A 320 12.22 9.64 -29.73
CA SER A 320 11.10 10.57 -29.60
C SER A 320 9.96 9.95 -28.79
N CYS A 321 9.16 10.79 -28.14
CA CYS A 321 7.96 10.35 -27.45
C CYS A 321 7.05 9.55 -28.41
N PRO A 322 6.58 8.36 -28.00
CA PRO A 322 5.73 7.52 -28.85
C PRO A 322 4.27 7.99 -28.89
N ALA A 323 3.87 8.96 -28.07
CA ALA A 323 2.53 9.54 -28.12
C ALA A 323 2.36 10.41 -29.38
N SER A 324 1.25 10.24 -30.10
CA SER A 324 1.06 10.80 -31.45
C SER A 324 1.12 12.32 -31.55
N GLU A 325 0.94 13.03 -30.45
CA GLU A 325 0.92 14.50 -30.41
C GLU A 325 2.11 15.09 -29.63
N CYS A 326 3.04 14.25 -29.16
CA CYS A 326 4.19 14.69 -28.38
C CYS A 326 5.50 14.58 -29.18
N ASN A 327 6.11 15.74 -29.47
CA ASN A 327 7.36 15.82 -30.24
C ASN A 327 8.62 15.84 -29.35
N ARG A 328 8.51 15.48 -28.06
CA ARG A 328 9.65 15.52 -27.14
C ARG A 328 10.65 14.43 -27.49
N VAL A 329 11.94 14.76 -27.45
CA VAL A 329 13.05 13.81 -27.70
C VAL A 329 13.85 13.62 -26.42
N PHE A 330 14.20 12.38 -26.13
CA PHE A 330 14.98 11.97 -24.96
C PHE A 330 16.36 11.55 -25.40
N SER A 331 17.37 12.02 -24.68
CA SER A 331 18.78 11.75 -24.94
C SER A 331 19.47 11.02 -23.78
N ARG A 332 18.82 10.95 -22.61
CA ARG A 332 19.35 10.33 -21.40
C ARG A 332 18.32 9.42 -20.76
N ALA A 333 18.82 8.36 -20.13
CA ALA A 333 18.01 7.47 -19.30
C ALA A 333 17.28 8.28 -18.21
N GLY A 334 16.02 7.96 -17.96
CA GLY A 334 15.17 8.64 -16.98
C GLY A 334 14.38 9.82 -17.54
N GLU A 335 14.83 10.47 -18.63
CA GLU A 335 14.11 11.64 -19.18
C GLU A 335 12.71 11.25 -19.70
N TRP A 336 12.60 10.07 -20.33
CA TRP A 336 11.31 9.50 -20.73
C TRP A 336 10.44 9.18 -19.53
N THR A 337 11.01 8.52 -18.51
CA THR A 337 10.27 8.11 -17.31
C THR A 337 9.60 9.28 -16.62
N VAL A 338 10.32 10.39 -16.44
CA VAL A 338 9.76 11.62 -15.86
C VAL A 338 8.65 12.19 -16.74
N HIS A 339 8.92 12.33 -18.05
CA HIS A 339 7.95 12.88 -18.98
C HIS A 339 6.66 12.06 -19.10
N ALA A 340 6.77 10.73 -19.15
CA ALA A 340 5.61 9.84 -19.23
C ALA A 340 4.70 10.00 -18.00
N ALA A 341 5.28 10.18 -16.80
CA ALA A 341 4.52 10.43 -15.59
C ALA A 341 3.83 11.80 -15.57
N GLU A 342 4.52 12.85 -16.03
CA GLU A 342 4.01 14.21 -16.03
C GLU A 342 2.91 14.43 -17.09
N GLU A 343 3.09 13.88 -18.30
CA GLU A 343 2.29 14.27 -19.46
C GLU A 343 1.35 13.16 -19.97
N HIS A 344 1.67 11.88 -19.76
CA HIS A 344 0.98 10.75 -20.41
C HIS A 344 0.27 9.78 -19.46
N TYR A 345 0.25 10.06 -18.15
CA TYR A 345 -0.48 9.22 -17.19
C TYR A 345 -1.99 9.09 -17.51
N PRO A 346 -2.73 10.16 -17.90
CA PRO A 346 -4.15 10.04 -18.20
C PRO A 346 -4.46 9.17 -19.43
N GLU A 347 -3.63 9.25 -20.47
CA GLU A 347 -3.80 8.51 -21.73
C GLU A 347 -3.70 6.99 -21.52
N TRP A 348 -2.96 6.58 -20.49
CA TRP A 348 -2.81 5.17 -20.15
C TRP A 348 -4.12 4.50 -19.69
N LEU A 349 -5.05 5.27 -19.13
CA LEU A 349 -6.31 4.72 -18.63
C LEU A 349 -7.32 4.40 -19.73
N THR A 350 -7.08 4.82 -20.99
CA THR A 350 -8.13 4.87 -22.02
C THR A 350 -7.78 4.26 -23.38
N GLY A 351 -6.64 3.57 -23.56
CA GLY A 351 -6.23 3.05 -24.87
C GLY A 351 -5.43 1.73 -24.89
N ASP A 352 -4.95 1.34 -26.08
CA ASP A 352 -3.97 0.25 -26.28
C ASP A 352 -2.61 0.66 -25.71
N ARG A 353 -2.52 0.59 -24.38
CA ARG A 353 -1.41 1.10 -23.58
C ARG A 353 -0.05 0.53 -23.96
N PHE A 354 0.01 -0.68 -24.51
CA PHE A 354 1.28 -1.33 -24.86
C PHE A 354 1.72 -1.11 -26.32
N SER A 355 0.93 -0.37 -27.11
CA SER A 355 1.28 -0.05 -28.50
C SER A 355 2.62 0.68 -28.64
N ILE A 356 3.01 1.46 -27.63
CA ILE A 356 4.28 2.20 -27.61
C ILE A 356 5.53 1.32 -27.44
N LEU A 357 5.35 0.07 -26.97
CA LEU A 357 6.48 -0.82 -26.69
C LEU A 357 6.99 -1.50 -27.97
N PRO A 358 8.30 -1.80 -28.06
CA PRO A 358 8.86 -2.74 -29.03
C PRO A 358 8.14 -4.11 -28.97
N GLU A 359 8.05 -4.80 -30.11
CA GLU A 359 7.23 -6.01 -30.25
C GLU A 359 7.54 -7.09 -29.19
N SER A 360 8.82 -7.33 -28.87
CA SER A 360 9.23 -8.32 -27.88
C SER A 360 8.75 -8.01 -26.46
N LEU A 361 8.68 -6.72 -26.09
CA LEU A 361 8.15 -6.27 -24.81
C LEU A 361 6.62 -6.24 -24.85
N ARG A 362 6.04 -5.76 -25.95
CA ARG A 362 4.59 -5.70 -26.16
C ARG A 362 3.93 -7.06 -25.97
N VAL A 363 4.50 -8.13 -26.53
CA VAL A 363 4.01 -9.50 -26.35
C VAL A 363 4.00 -9.89 -24.87
N GLN A 364 5.11 -9.67 -24.14
CA GLN A 364 5.21 -10.00 -22.70
C GLN A 364 4.19 -9.23 -21.85
N PHE A 365 4.01 -7.94 -22.11
CA PHE A 365 3.03 -7.12 -21.37
C PHE A 365 1.58 -7.55 -21.67
N ARG A 366 1.25 -7.88 -22.93
CA ARG A 366 -0.07 -8.41 -23.29
C ARG A 366 -0.33 -9.79 -22.69
N GLU A 367 0.66 -10.68 -22.69
CA GLU A 367 0.54 -11.97 -22.02
C GLU A 367 0.24 -11.81 -20.53
N ARG A 368 0.94 -10.88 -19.88
CA ARG A 368 0.76 -10.58 -18.46
C ARG A 368 -0.61 -9.96 -18.17
N GLU A 369 -1.04 -9.00 -18.97
CA GLU A 369 -2.38 -8.39 -18.86
C GLU A 369 -3.47 -9.45 -19.02
N MET A 370 -3.41 -10.27 -20.08
CA MET A 370 -4.36 -11.36 -20.28
C MET A 370 -4.34 -12.38 -19.13
N GLU A 371 -3.18 -12.65 -18.51
CA GLU A 371 -3.11 -13.52 -17.33
C GLU A 371 -3.90 -12.93 -16.15
N LEU A 372 -3.72 -11.64 -15.87
CA LEU A 372 -4.43 -10.92 -14.81
C LEU A 372 -5.93 -10.84 -15.10
N GLU A 373 -6.32 -10.52 -16.34
CA GLU A 373 -7.73 -10.50 -16.77
C GLU A 373 -8.39 -11.88 -16.63
N ARG A 374 -7.72 -12.96 -17.08
CA ARG A 374 -8.23 -14.33 -16.91
C ARG A 374 -8.38 -14.69 -15.44
N ARG A 375 -7.45 -14.26 -14.59
CA ARG A 375 -7.55 -14.47 -13.13
C ARG A 375 -8.73 -13.70 -12.55
N ASN A 376 -8.89 -12.44 -12.91
CA ASN A 376 -10.00 -11.59 -12.47
C ASN A 376 -11.35 -12.17 -12.91
N ALA A 377 -11.46 -12.61 -14.16
CA ALA A 377 -12.64 -13.27 -14.70
C ALA A 377 -13.00 -14.56 -13.92
N ARG A 378 -12.00 -15.38 -13.56
CA ARG A 378 -12.21 -16.56 -12.71
C ARG A 378 -12.73 -16.17 -11.33
N ILE A 379 -12.13 -15.15 -10.70
CA ILE A 379 -12.57 -14.66 -9.39
C ILE A 379 -14.03 -14.19 -9.44
N TYR A 380 -14.39 -13.37 -10.45
CA TYR A 380 -15.76 -12.92 -10.64
C TYR A 380 -16.74 -14.06 -10.90
N GLN A 381 -16.33 -15.07 -11.69
CA GLN A 381 -17.15 -16.25 -11.92
C GLN A 381 -17.38 -17.02 -10.62
N GLN A 382 -16.32 -17.29 -9.83
CA GLN A 382 -16.44 -17.97 -8.54
C GLN A 382 -17.30 -17.18 -7.54
N ALA A 383 -17.14 -15.85 -7.49
CA ALA A 383 -17.96 -14.99 -6.63
C ALA A 383 -19.43 -15.01 -7.06
N ARG A 384 -19.70 -15.04 -8.37
CA ARG A 384 -21.04 -15.21 -8.92
C ARG A 384 -21.61 -16.58 -8.56
N ASP A 385 -20.85 -17.65 -8.76
CA ASP A 385 -21.29 -19.02 -8.46
C ASP A 385 -21.69 -19.16 -6.98
N LEU A 386 -20.92 -18.57 -6.05
CA LEU A 386 -21.26 -18.53 -4.63
C LEU A 386 -22.56 -17.77 -4.34
N ARG A 387 -22.77 -16.63 -5.00
CA ARG A 387 -24.01 -15.84 -4.84
C ARG A 387 -25.20 -16.53 -5.48
N ASP A 388 -25.01 -17.21 -6.61
CA ASP A 388 -26.05 -17.95 -7.31
C ASP A 388 -26.45 -19.21 -6.52
N GLU A 389 -25.51 -19.88 -5.86
CA GLU A 389 -25.78 -20.97 -4.91
C GLU A 389 -26.75 -20.51 -3.81
N TRP A 390 -26.58 -19.28 -3.32
CA TRP A 390 -27.49 -18.64 -2.37
C TRP A 390 -28.82 -18.21 -3.01
N ARG A 391 -28.80 -17.53 -4.16
CA ARG A 391 -30.00 -16.93 -4.75
C ARG A 391 -30.94 -17.96 -5.40
N LEU A 392 -30.37 -18.94 -6.09
CA LEU A 392 -31.09 -19.94 -6.87
C LEU A 392 -31.22 -21.28 -6.15
N GLY A 393 -30.58 -21.44 -4.99
CA GLY A 393 -30.69 -22.64 -4.16
C GLY A 393 -32.12 -22.88 -3.67
N THR A 394 -32.42 -24.16 -3.39
CA THR A 394 -33.68 -24.54 -2.72
C THR A 394 -33.81 -23.83 -1.37
N GLU A 395 -35.02 -23.80 -0.81
CA GLU A 395 -35.23 -23.22 0.51
C GLU A 395 -34.36 -23.90 1.58
N GLU A 396 -34.23 -25.22 1.52
CA GLU A 396 -33.34 -26.00 2.39
C GLU A 396 -31.89 -25.57 2.24
N ARG A 397 -31.41 -25.41 0.99
CA ARG A 397 -30.03 -25.02 0.73
C ARG A 397 -29.75 -23.59 1.22
N ARG A 398 -30.69 -22.67 1.01
CA ARG A 398 -30.60 -21.31 1.56
C ARG A 398 -30.59 -21.34 3.09
N ARG A 399 -31.49 -22.07 3.73
CA ARG A 399 -31.49 -22.23 5.20
C ARG A 399 -30.14 -22.76 5.70
N GLU A 400 -29.57 -23.74 5.01
CA GLU A 400 -28.26 -24.31 5.34
C GLU A 400 -27.10 -23.32 5.18
N ILE A 401 -27.00 -22.63 4.03
CA ILE A 401 -25.96 -21.62 3.78
C ILE A 401 -26.02 -20.52 4.82
N LYS A 402 -27.22 -19.97 5.08
CA LYS A 402 -27.42 -18.95 6.10
C LYS A 402 -26.98 -19.45 7.47
N ARG A 403 -27.39 -20.67 7.86
CA ARG A 403 -27.02 -21.25 9.15
C ARG A 403 -25.49 -21.38 9.29
N LEU A 404 -24.81 -21.95 8.29
CA LEU A 404 -23.35 -22.12 8.30
C LEU A 404 -22.61 -20.78 8.34
N TRP A 405 -23.10 -19.79 7.60
CA TRP A 405 -22.50 -18.45 7.57
C TRP A 405 -22.64 -17.75 8.93
N LEU A 406 -23.86 -17.72 9.49
CA LEU A 406 -24.11 -17.08 10.78
C LEU A 406 -23.42 -17.81 11.93
N GLU A 407 -23.37 -19.14 11.88
CA GLU A 407 -22.62 -19.96 12.83
C GLU A 407 -21.13 -19.59 12.79
N GLN A 408 -20.54 -19.46 11.60
CA GLN A 408 -19.15 -19.04 11.47
C GLN A 408 -18.93 -17.62 12.02
N LEU A 409 -19.74 -16.64 11.61
CA LEU A 409 -19.61 -15.26 12.11
C LEU A 409 -19.76 -15.15 13.63
N SER A 410 -20.55 -16.04 14.25
CA SER A 410 -20.80 -16.01 15.69
C SER A 410 -19.68 -16.63 16.53
N HIS A 411 -18.86 -17.53 15.95
CA HIS A 411 -17.89 -18.33 16.71
C HIS A 411 -16.44 -18.18 16.25
N ASP A 412 -16.20 -17.70 15.03
CA ASP A 412 -14.85 -17.55 14.48
C ASP A 412 -14.32 -16.12 14.70
N GLU A 413 -13.40 -15.97 15.65
CA GLU A 413 -12.79 -14.68 16.01
C GLU A 413 -12.13 -13.97 14.83
N ALA A 414 -11.69 -14.71 13.79
CA ALA A 414 -11.11 -14.12 12.58
C ALA A 414 -12.13 -13.28 11.78
N TRP A 415 -13.43 -13.46 12.06
CA TRP A 415 -14.55 -12.79 11.42
C TRP A 415 -15.39 -11.95 12.40
N GLU A 416 -14.89 -11.65 13.60
CA GLU A 416 -15.53 -10.72 14.54
C GLU A 416 -15.92 -9.42 13.82
N THR A 417 -17.20 -9.02 13.84
CA THR A 417 -17.72 -7.79 13.21
C THR A 417 -18.17 -6.72 14.21
N GLY A 418 -18.12 -7.02 15.51
CA GLY A 418 -18.62 -6.12 16.56
C GLY A 418 -20.15 -6.03 16.67
N THR A 419 -20.87 -6.78 15.84
CA THR A 419 -22.34 -6.84 15.80
C THR A 419 -22.79 -8.28 15.81
N LYS A 420 -24.10 -8.51 15.95
CA LYS A 420 -24.67 -9.85 15.76
C LYS A 420 -24.45 -10.30 14.32
N ALA A 421 -24.28 -11.60 14.11
CA ALA A 421 -23.98 -12.17 12.80
C ALA A 421 -24.99 -11.73 11.71
N GLU A 422 -26.28 -11.68 12.05
CA GLU A 422 -27.38 -11.27 11.15
C GLU A 422 -27.36 -9.79 10.77
N GLU A 423 -26.75 -8.96 11.63
CA GLU A 423 -26.65 -7.51 11.45
C GLU A 423 -25.32 -7.10 10.80
N SER A 424 -24.38 -8.04 10.66
CA SER A 424 -23.06 -7.78 10.10
C SER A 424 -23.13 -7.31 8.64
N GLU A 425 -22.30 -6.33 8.30
CA GLU A 425 -22.16 -5.87 6.91
C GLU A 425 -21.66 -7.02 6.01
N LEU A 426 -20.81 -7.92 6.53
CA LEU A 426 -20.37 -9.11 5.79
C LEU A 426 -21.53 -9.99 5.31
N TRP A 427 -22.55 -10.19 6.16
CA TRP A 427 -23.73 -10.95 5.77
C TRP A 427 -24.58 -10.19 4.75
N LYS A 428 -24.72 -8.86 4.92
CA LYS A 428 -25.46 -8.01 3.98
C LYS A 428 -24.79 -8.00 2.60
N ASP A 429 -23.47 -7.83 2.55
CA ASP A 429 -22.66 -7.82 1.32
C ASP A 429 -22.73 -9.14 0.56
N PHE A 430 -22.84 -10.27 1.27
CA PHE A 430 -23.04 -11.58 0.65
C PHE A 430 -24.46 -11.76 0.09
N GLY A 431 -25.48 -11.27 0.81
CA GLY A 431 -26.89 -11.40 0.42
C GLY A 431 -27.34 -10.46 -0.70
N LEU A 432 -26.65 -9.32 -0.85
CA LEU A 432 -26.85 -8.33 -1.92
C LEU A 432 -26.18 -8.74 -3.23
#